data_AF-A0A6J6DZZ6-F1
#
_entry.id   AF-A0A6J6DZZ6-F1
#
_cell.length_a   1.000
_cell.length_b   1.000
_cell.length_c   1.000
_cell.angle_alpha   90.00
_cell.angle_beta   90.00
_cell.angle_gamma   90.00
#
_symmetry.space_group_name_H-M   'P 1'
#
loop_
_entity.id
_entity.type
_entity.pdbx_description
1 polymer ?
#
loop_
_entity_poly.entity_id
_entity_poly.type
_entity_poly.pdbx_seq_one_letter_code
_entity_poly.pdbx_strand_id
1 'polypeptide(L)'
;MIATGSRPRIPDWAHVDGERMLTTRDAYPPSSLPEHLVVIGSGVTGVEFVHMFKSFGSEVTLIVSRQQVLPLKDPEVAAVLEADFLARGVRLLKGAKALSGAVSADGVTIECTDGRVVHGSHALLAIGSIPNTDNLGLVEAGVELVDGYVKINHNCQSSLKHVYAAGDVSGKLPLSSVASLQGRKIAEHAMGLHVGPHRHIDYEKAASAIFTEPEIADVGLAEADAFAMGRKIRVTKVPFSANAKALIEDDSRGFVKIVSDPATGVVLGGSIVGRHAAELIAVLALAVSAGLRVNDLHESLFVHPSMAEALSDAAE
;
A
#
# COMPACT_ATOMS: atom_id res chain seq x y z
N MET A 1 20.75 16.82 3.60
CA MET A 1 19.66 15.96 3.10
C MET A 1 18.44 16.18 3.98
N ILE A 2 17.26 16.37 3.39
CA ILE A 2 15.97 16.55 4.07
C ILE A 2 15.27 15.18 4.09
N ALA A 3 15.04 14.62 5.26
CA ALA A 3 14.41 13.30 5.42
C ALA A 3 13.47 13.30 6.64
N THR A 4 12.63 14.34 6.74
CA THR A 4 11.79 14.61 7.91
C THR A 4 10.50 13.78 7.94
N GLY A 5 10.25 12.95 6.91
CA GLY A 5 9.13 12.03 6.83
C GLY A 5 7.77 12.74 6.72
N SER A 6 6.73 12.06 7.21
CA SER A 6 5.35 12.54 7.22
C SER A 6 4.70 12.36 8.60
N ARG A 7 3.49 12.91 8.76
CA ARG A 7 2.63 12.71 9.93
C ARG A 7 1.18 12.44 9.50
N PRO A 8 0.37 11.76 10.32
CA PRO A 8 -1.03 11.50 10.00
C PRO A 8 -1.78 12.78 9.66
N ARG A 9 -2.62 12.72 8.63
CA ARG A 9 -3.52 13.81 8.28
C ARG A 9 -4.69 13.81 9.26
N ILE A 10 -4.92 14.95 9.90
CA ILE A 10 -6.06 15.16 10.80
C ILE A 10 -7.01 16.13 10.10
N PRO A 11 -8.29 15.78 9.90
CA PRO A 11 -9.27 16.71 9.33
C PRO A 11 -9.67 17.76 10.37
N ASP A 12 -10.01 18.97 9.93
CA ASP A 12 -10.29 20.11 10.82
C ASP A 12 -11.38 19.86 11.86
N TRP A 13 -12.33 18.96 11.56
CA TRP A 13 -13.42 18.60 12.46
C TRP A 13 -13.02 17.60 13.55
N ALA A 14 -11.89 16.90 13.41
CA ALA A 14 -11.49 15.85 14.34
C ALA A 14 -10.60 16.41 15.45
N HIS A 15 -11.07 16.29 16.69
CA HIS A 15 -10.26 16.50 17.88
C HIS A 15 -9.61 15.19 18.29
N VAL A 16 -8.33 15.01 17.97
CA VAL A 16 -7.53 13.84 18.37
C VAL A 16 -7.10 14.01 19.83
N ASP A 17 -7.56 13.12 20.69
CA ASP A 17 -7.23 13.08 22.13
C ASP A 17 -6.18 12.01 22.46
N GLY A 18 -5.90 11.09 21.53
CA GLY A 18 -5.00 9.95 21.75
C GLY A 18 -5.58 8.86 22.65
N GLU A 19 -6.83 9.00 23.09
CA GLU A 19 -7.53 8.04 23.95
C GLU A 19 -8.67 7.36 23.21
N ARG A 20 -9.54 8.12 22.53
CA ARG A 20 -10.72 7.60 21.82
C ARG A 20 -10.76 8.02 20.36
N MET A 21 -10.35 9.23 20.05
CA MET A 21 -10.10 9.68 18.68
C MET A 21 -8.60 9.56 18.42
N LEU A 22 -8.23 8.52 17.67
CA LEU A 22 -6.86 8.08 17.47
C LEU A 22 -6.35 8.43 16.08
N THR A 23 -5.04 8.68 16.00
CA THR A 23 -4.27 8.54 14.76
C THR A 23 -3.55 7.20 14.74
N THR A 24 -2.93 6.87 13.60
CA THR A 24 -2.13 5.66 13.47
C THR A 24 -0.92 5.60 14.42
N ARG A 25 -0.49 6.76 14.98
CA ARG A 25 0.60 6.82 15.98
C ARG A 25 0.13 6.40 17.38
N ASP A 26 -1.14 6.58 17.67
CA ASP A 26 -1.73 6.28 18.98
C ASP A 26 -2.23 4.82 19.03
N ALA A 27 -2.46 4.22 17.86
CA ALA A 27 -3.03 2.89 17.71
C ALA A 27 -2.01 1.74 17.78
N TYR A 28 -0.70 2.02 17.88
CA TYR A 28 0.33 0.98 17.98
C TYR A 28 1.57 1.41 18.81
N PRO A 29 1.85 0.74 19.95
CA PRO A 29 0.97 -0.21 20.63
C PRO A 29 -0.28 0.51 21.19
N PRO A 30 -1.49 -0.08 21.12
CA PRO A 30 -2.68 0.56 21.66
C PRO A 30 -2.65 0.55 23.20
N SER A 31 -3.11 1.64 23.82
CA SER A 31 -3.19 1.76 25.29
C SER A 31 -4.25 0.83 25.90
N SER A 32 -5.33 0.58 25.16
CA SER A 32 -6.37 -0.40 25.47
C SER A 32 -6.92 -0.98 24.16
N LEU A 33 -7.49 -2.19 24.21
CA LEU A 33 -8.15 -2.78 23.06
C LEU A 33 -9.55 -2.18 22.90
N PRO A 34 -9.89 -1.56 21.75
CA PRO A 34 -11.24 -1.07 21.49
C PRO A 34 -12.25 -2.22 21.50
N GLU A 35 -13.38 -2.04 22.19
CA GLU A 35 -14.52 -2.97 22.07
C GLU A 35 -15.10 -2.88 20.64
N HIS A 36 -15.27 -1.66 20.14
CA HIS A 36 -15.70 -1.36 18.78
C HIS A 36 -14.87 -0.20 18.20
N LEU A 37 -14.13 -0.47 17.13
CA LEU A 37 -13.30 0.50 16.42
C LEU A 37 -13.96 0.98 15.12
N VAL A 38 -14.09 2.30 14.98
CA VAL A 38 -14.50 2.94 13.72
C VAL A 38 -13.26 3.42 12.96
N VAL A 39 -12.88 2.72 11.89
CA VAL A 39 -11.75 3.11 11.05
C VAL A 39 -12.23 4.05 9.94
N ILE A 40 -11.60 5.22 9.82
CA ILE A 40 -11.93 6.24 8.84
C ILE A 40 -10.83 6.28 7.78
N GLY A 41 -11.13 5.79 6.59
CA GLY A 41 -10.18 5.71 5.47
C GLY A 41 -9.85 4.25 5.12
N SER A 42 -10.07 3.89 3.87
CA SER A 42 -9.94 2.51 3.34
C SER A 42 -8.69 2.29 2.49
N GLY A 43 -7.66 3.12 2.69
CA GLY A 43 -6.34 2.91 2.09
C GLY A 43 -5.58 1.77 2.78
N VAL A 44 -4.34 1.52 2.34
CA VAL A 44 -3.46 0.43 2.84
C VAL A 44 -3.42 0.39 4.36
N THR A 45 -3.00 1.47 5.00
CA THR A 45 -2.89 1.53 6.47
C THR A 45 -4.24 1.29 7.16
N GLY A 46 -5.33 1.81 6.61
CA GLY A 46 -6.66 1.64 7.19
C GLY A 46 -7.10 0.18 7.21
N VAL A 47 -6.90 -0.54 6.11
CA VAL A 47 -7.27 -1.96 6.03
C VAL A 47 -6.36 -2.85 6.88
N GLU A 48 -5.08 -2.50 7.04
CA GLU A 48 -4.17 -3.22 7.95
C GLU A 48 -4.60 -3.07 9.41
N PHE A 49 -5.02 -1.87 9.83
CA PHE A 49 -5.58 -1.67 11.17
C PHE A 49 -6.92 -2.37 11.35
N VAL A 50 -7.78 -2.40 10.33
CA VAL A 50 -9.02 -3.21 10.35
C VAL A 50 -8.69 -4.68 10.60
N HIS A 51 -7.75 -5.22 9.84
CA HIS A 51 -7.29 -6.59 10.01
C HIS A 51 -6.73 -6.83 11.41
N MET A 52 -5.79 -6.00 11.87
CA MET A 52 -5.14 -6.14 13.17
C MET A 52 -6.14 -6.14 14.33
N PHE A 53 -6.99 -5.10 14.43
CA PHE A 53 -7.95 -5.01 15.54
C PHE A 53 -9.03 -6.06 15.46
N LYS A 54 -9.45 -6.44 14.24
CA LYS A 54 -10.39 -7.56 14.09
C LYS A 54 -9.78 -8.89 14.52
N SER A 55 -8.49 -9.12 14.26
CA SER A 55 -7.74 -10.29 14.74
C SER A 55 -7.59 -10.30 16.26
N PHE A 56 -7.53 -9.13 16.91
CA PHE A 56 -7.55 -9.00 18.38
C PHE A 56 -8.95 -9.14 19.00
N GLY A 57 -10.00 -9.27 18.19
CA GLY A 57 -11.37 -9.53 18.66
C GLY A 57 -12.25 -8.29 18.76
N SER A 58 -11.78 -7.10 18.37
CA SER A 58 -12.62 -5.90 18.32
C SER A 58 -13.75 -6.06 17.29
N GLU A 59 -14.91 -5.47 17.58
CA GLU A 59 -15.85 -5.11 16.51
C GLU A 59 -15.21 -4.00 15.67
N VAL A 60 -15.41 -4.02 14.36
CA VAL A 60 -14.81 -3.03 13.46
C VAL A 60 -15.82 -2.55 12.44
N THR A 61 -15.96 -1.23 12.33
CA THR A 61 -16.65 -0.55 11.23
C THR A 61 -15.63 0.22 10.41
N LEU A 62 -15.53 -0.07 9.11
CA LEU A 62 -14.68 0.67 8.17
C LEU A 62 -15.54 1.63 7.33
N ILE A 63 -15.22 2.92 7.40
CA ILE A 63 -15.80 3.97 6.56
C ILE A 63 -15.00 4.06 5.26
N VAL A 64 -15.67 3.74 4.15
CA VAL A 64 -15.09 3.65 2.81
C VAL A 64 -15.71 4.76 1.96
N SER A 65 -14.95 5.81 1.65
CA SER A 65 -15.46 6.95 0.88
C SER A 65 -15.79 6.64 -0.57
N ARG A 66 -15.21 5.56 -1.12
CA ARG A 66 -15.50 5.05 -2.45
C ARG A 66 -16.37 3.80 -2.39
N GLN A 67 -16.59 3.16 -3.54
CA GLN A 67 -17.37 1.92 -3.64
C GLN A 67 -16.55 0.66 -3.36
N GLN A 68 -15.22 0.80 -3.20
CA GLN A 68 -14.32 -0.29 -2.83
C GLN A 68 -13.29 0.16 -1.77
N VAL A 69 -12.82 -0.79 -0.97
CA VAL A 69 -11.56 -0.64 -0.22
C VAL A 69 -10.39 -0.60 -1.20
N LEU A 70 -9.23 -0.10 -0.75
CA LEU A 70 -8.02 -0.01 -1.57
C LEU A 70 -8.32 0.62 -2.94
N PRO A 71 -8.80 1.88 -3.00
CA PRO A 71 -9.36 2.48 -4.21
C PRO A 71 -8.37 2.67 -5.37
N LEU A 72 -7.08 2.47 -5.13
CA LEU A 72 -6.00 2.52 -6.13
C LEU A 72 -5.55 1.13 -6.59
N LYS A 73 -6.09 0.05 -6.01
CA LYS A 73 -5.73 -1.32 -6.36
C LYS A 73 -6.75 -1.90 -7.32
N ASP A 74 -6.31 -2.95 -8.00
CA ASP A 74 -7.12 -3.75 -8.91
C ASP A 74 -8.45 -4.18 -8.23
N PRO A 75 -9.61 -4.02 -8.89
CA PRO A 75 -10.89 -4.40 -8.32
C PRO A 75 -10.99 -5.87 -7.91
N GLU A 76 -10.36 -6.81 -8.64
CA GLU A 76 -10.35 -8.22 -8.27
C GLU A 76 -9.57 -8.44 -6.97
N VAL A 77 -8.46 -7.72 -6.78
CA VAL A 77 -7.64 -7.78 -5.57
C VAL A 77 -8.41 -7.20 -4.38
N ALA A 78 -9.05 -6.04 -4.54
CA ALA A 78 -9.85 -5.42 -3.50
C ALA A 78 -11.04 -6.29 -3.10
N ALA A 79 -11.70 -6.95 -4.06
CA ALA A 79 -12.85 -7.81 -3.81
C ALA A 79 -12.54 -9.01 -2.90
N VAL A 80 -11.35 -9.61 -3.03
CA VAL A 80 -10.93 -10.72 -2.15
C VAL A 80 -10.85 -10.25 -0.69
N LEU A 81 -10.26 -9.08 -0.44
CA LEU A 81 -10.15 -8.53 0.91
C LEU A 81 -11.50 -8.11 1.49
N GLU A 82 -12.38 -7.53 0.68
CA GLU A 82 -13.73 -7.17 1.14
C GLU A 82 -14.55 -8.40 1.52
N ALA A 83 -14.45 -9.47 0.74
CA ALA A 83 -15.11 -10.73 1.06
C ALA A 83 -14.59 -11.32 2.38
N ASP A 84 -13.27 -11.28 2.61
CA ASP A 84 -12.67 -11.71 3.89
C ASP A 84 -13.17 -10.86 5.06
N PHE A 85 -13.12 -9.54 4.94
CA PHE A 85 -13.60 -8.62 5.97
C PHE A 85 -15.07 -8.85 6.32
N LEU A 86 -15.94 -9.01 5.32
CA LEU A 86 -17.34 -9.31 5.54
C LEU A 86 -17.54 -10.67 6.22
N ALA A 87 -16.81 -11.71 5.79
CA ALA A 87 -16.87 -13.05 6.39
C ALA A 87 -16.44 -13.04 7.87
N ARG A 88 -15.49 -12.18 8.23
CA ARG A 88 -15.05 -11.96 9.61
C ARG A 88 -16.00 -11.09 10.42
N GLY A 89 -17.02 -10.48 9.81
CA GLY A 89 -17.98 -9.61 10.48
C GLY A 89 -17.51 -8.15 10.64
N VAL A 90 -16.60 -7.68 9.78
CA VAL A 90 -16.30 -6.25 9.66
C VAL A 90 -17.45 -5.55 8.93
N ARG A 91 -17.94 -4.44 9.47
CA ARG A 91 -18.98 -3.64 8.84
C ARG A 91 -18.35 -2.65 7.85
N LEU A 92 -18.67 -2.77 6.56
CA LEU A 92 -18.18 -1.86 5.52
C LEU A 92 -19.23 -0.80 5.16
N LEU A 93 -18.94 0.48 5.44
CA LEU A 93 -19.77 1.61 5.00
C LEU A 93 -19.21 2.16 3.69
N LYS A 94 -19.57 1.52 2.58
CA LYS A 94 -19.22 1.94 1.23
C LYS A 94 -19.96 3.21 0.81
N GLY A 95 -19.28 4.08 0.07
CA GLY A 95 -19.76 5.40 -0.34
C GLY A 95 -19.97 6.39 0.79
N ALA A 96 -19.43 6.14 1.99
CA ALA A 96 -19.60 6.99 3.16
C ALA A 96 -18.36 7.86 3.38
N LYS A 97 -18.54 9.17 3.57
CA LYS A 97 -17.46 10.09 3.95
C LYS A 97 -17.75 10.65 5.34
N ALA A 98 -16.82 10.49 6.28
CA ALA A 98 -16.91 11.10 7.59
C ALA A 98 -16.94 12.64 7.48
N LEU A 99 -17.89 13.26 8.16
CA LEU A 99 -18.16 14.69 8.15
C LEU A 99 -17.80 15.34 9.50
N SER A 100 -18.12 14.67 10.60
CA SER A 100 -17.89 15.15 11.96
C SER A 100 -17.60 13.95 12.88
N GLY A 101 -17.00 14.24 14.03
CA GLY A 101 -16.73 13.26 15.07
C GLY A 101 -16.83 13.90 16.44
N ALA A 102 -17.67 13.33 17.30
CA ALA A 102 -17.83 13.75 18.68
C ALA A 102 -17.30 12.66 19.61
N VAL A 103 -16.52 13.08 20.61
CA VAL A 103 -16.04 12.22 21.69
C VAL A 103 -16.87 12.51 22.94
N SER A 104 -17.34 11.46 23.62
CA SER A 104 -18.03 11.54 24.91
C SER A 104 -17.45 10.53 25.90
N ALA A 105 -17.99 10.48 27.12
CA ALA A 105 -17.64 9.45 28.11
C ALA A 105 -18.08 8.03 27.69
N ASP A 106 -19.03 7.90 26.75
CA ASP A 106 -19.59 6.61 26.31
C ASP A 106 -18.95 6.09 25.01
N GLY A 107 -18.26 6.94 24.24
CA GLY A 107 -17.46 6.51 23.10
C GLY A 107 -17.20 7.62 22.11
N VAL A 108 -17.18 7.25 20.83
CA VAL A 108 -17.12 8.15 19.68
C VAL A 108 -18.39 8.02 18.84
N THR A 109 -18.82 9.14 18.26
CA THR A 109 -19.88 9.18 17.27
C THR A 109 -19.36 9.85 16.01
N ILE A 110 -19.42 9.14 14.87
CA ILE A 110 -19.00 9.62 13.56
C ILE A 110 -20.21 9.80 12.67
N GLU A 111 -20.44 11.02 12.20
CA GLU A 111 -21.49 11.32 11.23
C GLU A 111 -20.91 11.34 9.82
N CYS A 112 -21.64 10.76 8.87
CA CYS A 112 -21.26 10.73 7.46
C CYS A 112 -22.05 11.76 6.66
N THR A 113 -21.49 12.19 5.54
CA THR A 113 -22.10 13.19 4.64
C THR A 113 -23.45 12.79 4.05
N ASP A 114 -23.78 11.50 4.09
CA ASP A 114 -25.04 10.94 3.59
C ASP A 114 -26.07 10.68 4.70
N GLY A 115 -25.82 11.18 5.91
CA GLY A 115 -26.69 11.06 7.07
C GLY A 115 -26.54 9.77 7.86
N ARG A 116 -25.68 8.82 7.43
CA ARG A 116 -25.35 7.66 8.26
C ARG A 116 -24.56 8.09 9.51
N VAL A 117 -24.87 7.49 10.64
CA VAL A 117 -24.16 7.71 11.91
C VAL A 117 -23.62 6.38 12.42
N VAL A 118 -22.38 6.40 12.90
CA VAL A 118 -21.69 5.24 13.48
C VAL A 118 -21.23 5.58 14.88
N HIS A 119 -21.62 4.74 15.84
CA HIS A 119 -21.06 4.78 17.19
C HIS A 119 -19.97 3.72 17.31
N GLY A 120 -19.00 3.96 18.19
CA GLY A 120 -18.01 2.98 18.59
C GLY A 120 -17.33 3.40 19.88
N SER A 121 -16.48 2.53 20.44
CA SER A 121 -15.66 2.87 21.60
C SER A 121 -14.51 3.82 21.23
N HIS A 122 -13.93 3.63 20.04
CA HIS A 122 -12.80 4.39 19.52
C HIS A 122 -12.99 4.65 18.01
N ALA A 123 -12.36 5.71 17.51
CA ALA A 123 -12.24 6.01 16.10
C ALA A 123 -10.76 6.12 15.72
N LEU A 124 -10.39 5.61 14.54
CA LEU A 124 -9.03 5.71 14.01
C LEU A 124 -9.03 6.46 12.68
N LEU A 125 -8.28 7.56 12.63
CA LEU A 125 -8.04 8.33 11.42
C LEU A 125 -6.92 7.67 10.59
N ALA A 126 -7.31 7.10 9.45
CA ALA A 126 -6.42 6.47 8.46
C ALA A 126 -6.60 7.08 7.06
N ILE A 127 -6.70 8.42 7.01
CA ILE A 127 -6.99 9.19 5.78
C ILE A 127 -5.74 9.72 5.04
N GLY A 128 -4.61 9.04 5.25
CA GLY A 128 -3.31 9.40 4.68
C GLY A 128 -2.47 10.32 5.57
N SER A 129 -1.39 10.86 5.01
CA SER A 129 -0.41 11.67 5.73
C SER A 129 -0.16 13.01 5.03
N ILE A 130 0.60 13.87 5.71
CA ILE A 130 1.13 15.14 5.22
C ILE A 130 2.64 15.22 5.50
N PRO A 131 3.43 15.82 4.60
CA PRO A 131 4.88 15.88 4.76
C PRO A 131 5.27 16.81 5.93
N ASN A 132 6.38 16.49 6.60
CA ASN A 132 6.92 17.30 7.69
C ASN A 132 7.86 18.39 7.14
N THR A 133 7.28 19.42 6.52
CA THR A 133 8.03 20.55 5.93
C THR A 133 7.85 21.88 6.65
N ASP A 134 6.91 21.93 7.60
CA ASP A 134 6.57 23.17 8.30
C ASP A 134 7.71 23.64 9.21
N ASN A 135 7.91 24.96 9.28
CA ASN A 135 8.87 25.62 10.16
C ASN A 135 10.34 25.17 9.99
N LEU A 136 10.69 24.65 8.80
CA LEU A 136 12.06 24.24 8.48
C LEU A 136 12.90 25.31 7.75
N GLY A 137 12.31 26.46 7.41
CA GLY A 137 12.99 27.52 6.65
C GLY A 137 13.26 27.16 5.18
N LEU A 138 12.55 26.17 4.63
CA LEU A 138 12.84 25.62 3.29
C LEU A 138 12.60 26.65 2.18
N VAL A 139 11.47 27.36 2.23
CA VAL A 139 11.10 28.35 1.21
C VAL A 139 12.04 29.55 1.27
N GLU A 140 12.38 30.00 2.47
CA GLU A 140 13.34 31.07 2.73
C GLU A 140 14.74 30.72 2.23
N ALA A 141 15.12 29.44 2.32
CA ALA A 141 16.37 28.92 1.77
C ALA A 141 16.35 28.71 0.24
N GLY A 142 15.19 28.87 -0.42
CA GLY A 142 15.04 28.69 -1.88
C GLY A 142 14.70 27.26 -2.33
N VAL A 143 14.28 26.39 -1.41
CA VAL A 143 13.79 25.04 -1.74
C VAL A 143 12.34 25.11 -2.21
N GLU A 144 12.10 24.64 -3.44
CA GLU A 144 10.74 24.58 -4.02
C GLU A 144 9.92 23.45 -3.39
N LEU A 145 8.69 23.78 -2.98
CA LEU A 145 7.68 22.82 -2.52
C LEU A 145 6.54 22.71 -3.54
N VAL A 146 5.96 21.52 -3.68
CA VAL A 146 4.73 21.25 -4.45
C VAL A 146 3.76 20.50 -3.55
N ASP A 147 2.59 21.08 -3.27
CA ASP A 147 1.59 20.54 -2.33
C ASP A 147 2.17 20.20 -0.94
N GLY A 148 3.15 20.99 -0.49
CA GLY A 148 3.88 20.79 0.76
C GLY A 148 5.04 19.78 0.67
N TYR A 149 5.19 19.04 -0.41
CA TYR A 149 6.31 18.10 -0.59
C TYR A 149 7.53 18.80 -1.18
N VAL A 150 8.74 18.38 -0.80
CA VAL A 150 9.97 18.87 -1.42
C VAL A 150 10.06 18.35 -2.85
N LYS A 151 10.04 19.27 -3.82
CA LYS A 151 10.17 18.92 -5.24
C LYS A 151 11.57 18.37 -5.49
N ILE A 152 11.65 17.12 -5.97
CA ILE A 152 12.91 16.47 -6.31
C ILE A 152 12.99 16.03 -7.77
N ASN A 153 14.22 16.03 -8.30
CA ASN A 153 14.57 15.43 -9.59
C ASN A 153 14.85 13.91 -9.47
N HIS A 154 15.28 13.27 -10.56
CA HIS A 154 15.58 11.83 -10.61
C HIS A 154 16.79 11.40 -9.75
N ASN A 155 17.64 12.35 -9.33
CA ASN A 155 18.76 12.13 -8.40
C ASN A 155 18.40 12.48 -6.95
N CYS A 156 17.12 12.71 -6.67
CA CYS A 156 16.61 13.13 -5.36
C CYS A 156 17.16 14.50 -4.89
N GLN A 157 17.68 15.33 -5.79
CA GLN A 157 18.06 16.71 -5.50
C GLN A 157 16.83 17.63 -5.53
N SER A 158 16.81 18.64 -4.66
CA SER A 158 15.80 19.69 -4.69
C SER A 158 16.09 20.75 -5.77
N SER A 159 15.38 21.89 -5.74
CA SER A 159 15.72 23.07 -6.56
C SER A 159 17.15 23.58 -6.34
N LEU A 160 17.74 23.30 -5.18
CA LEU A 160 19.14 23.61 -4.88
C LEU A 160 20.01 22.37 -5.10
N LYS A 161 20.99 22.46 -6.00
CA LYS A 161 21.83 21.30 -6.40
C LYS A 161 22.58 20.60 -5.25
N HIS A 162 22.84 21.31 -4.15
CA HIS A 162 23.54 20.78 -2.98
C HIS A 162 22.58 20.28 -1.88
N VAL A 163 21.27 20.41 -2.08
CA VAL A 163 20.23 19.93 -1.16
C VAL A 163 19.53 18.74 -1.80
N TYR A 164 19.36 17.69 -1.02
CA TYR A 164 18.66 16.46 -1.39
C TYR A 164 17.47 16.24 -0.47
N ALA A 165 16.45 15.51 -0.93
CA ALA A 165 15.36 15.06 -0.09
C ALA A 165 14.99 13.59 -0.35
N ALA A 166 14.61 12.87 0.71
CA ALA A 166 14.27 11.45 0.67
C ALA A 166 13.14 11.08 1.63
N GLY A 167 12.48 9.96 1.32
CA GLY A 167 11.31 9.44 2.02
C GLY A 167 10.05 10.23 1.70
N ASP A 168 9.07 10.10 2.59
CA ASP A 168 7.73 10.67 2.41
C ASP A 168 7.72 12.17 2.13
N VAL A 169 8.70 12.91 2.63
CA VAL A 169 8.81 14.36 2.39
C VAL A 169 8.96 14.71 0.90
N SER A 170 9.39 13.75 0.07
CA SER A 170 9.50 13.91 -1.39
C SER A 170 8.19 13.67 -2.14
N GLY A 171 7.19 13.06 -1.50
CA GLY A 171 5.88 12.76 -2.08
C GLY A 171 5.89 11.70 -3.20
N LYS A 172 7.01 11.01 -3.44
CA LYS A 172 7.13 10.05 -4.55
C LYS A 172 6.32 8.77 -4.34
N LEU A 173 6.69 8.00 -3.32
CA LEU A 173 6.01 6.75 -2.97
C LEU A 173 6.24 6.50 -1.48
N PRO A 174 5.20 6.53 -0.62
CA PRO A 174 5.33 6.45 0.83
C PRO A 174 5.58 5.00 1.29
N LEU A 175 6.77 4.50 0.99
CA LEU A 175 7.26 3.17 1.38
C LEU A 175 8.64 3.31 2.04
N SER A 176 8.85 2.63 3.15
CA SER A 176 10.15 2.62 3.86
C SER A 176 11.30 2.10 2.98
N SER A 177 11.02 1.09 2.14
CA SER A 177 11.97 0.55 1.15
C SER A 177 12.39 1.61 0.12
N VAL A 178 11.45 2.42 -0.36
CA VAL A 178 11.72 3.53 -1.29
C VAL A 178 12.52 4.63 -0.60
N ALA A 179 12.17 5.01 0.63
CA ALA A 179 12.91 6.00 1.41
C ALA A 179 14.38 5.59 1.61
N SER A 180 14.60 4.32 1.98
CA SER A 180 15.93 3.73 2.14
C SER A 180 16.71 3.72 0.84
N LEU A 181 16.06 3.36 -0.28
CA LEU A 181 16.66 3.36 -1.60
C LEU A 181 17.03 4.78 -2.06
N GLN A 182 16.17 5.77 -1.83
CA GLN A 182 16.46 7.19 -2.09
C GLN A 182 17.69 7.65 -1.30
N GLY A 183 17.77 7.33 -0.01
CA GLY A 183 18.95 7.64 0.81
C GLY A 183 20.24 7.04 0.23
N ARG A 184 20.20 5.78 -0.21
CA ARG A 184 21.33 5.12 -0.88
C ARG A 184 21.69 5.82 -2.19
N LYS A 185 20.72 6.18 -3.03
CA LYS A 185 20.96 6.88 -4.31
C LYS A 185 21.50 8.29 -4.13
N ILE A 186 21.09 8.99 -3.08
CA ILE A 186 21.66 10.30 -2.71
C ILE A 186 23.13 10.13 -2.34
N ALA A 187 23.48 9.14 -1.52
CA ALA A 187 24.87 8.88 -1.15
C ALA A 187 25.72 8.52 -2.38
N GLU A 188 25.24 7.61 -3.24
CA GLU A 188 25.90 7.28 -4.52
C GLU A 188 26.11 8.53 -5.38
N HIS A 189 25.08 9.37 -5.53
CA HIS A 189 25.17 10.60 -6.33
C HIS A 189 26.17 11.60 -5.75
N ALA A 190 26.13 11.85 -4.44
CA ALA A 190 27.06 12.76 -3.77
C ALA A 190 28.52 12.32 -3.89
N MET A 191 28.79 11.02 -3.98
CA MET A 191 30.14 10.46 -4.19
C MET A 191 30.54 10.32 -5.68
N GLY A 192 29.71 10.78 -6.62
CA GLY A 192 29.98 10.64 -8.06
C GLY A 192 29.78 9.23 -8.61
N LEU A 193 29.11 8.34 -7.87
CA LEU A 193 28.84 6.93 -8.24
C LEU A 193 27.47 6.74 -8.91
N HIS A 194 26.91 7.78 -9.53
CA HIS A 194 25.56 7.78 -10.12
C HIS A 194 25.52 7.44 -11.62
N VAL A 195 26.64 6.99 -12.21
CA VAL A 195 26.74 6.58 -13.61
C VAL A 195 26.69 5.04 -13.70
N GLY A 196 25.90 4.51 -14.64
CA GLY A 196 25.76 3.06 -14.90
C GLY A 196 24.34 2.52 -14.74
N PRO A 197 24.16 1.18 -14.79
CA PRO A 197 22.84 0.55 -14.68
C PRO A 197 22.27 0.68 -13.25
N HIS A 198 20.93 0.69 -13.15
CA HIS A 198 20.18 0.76 -11.88
C HIS A 198 20.54 1.94 -10.97
N ARG A 199 20.97 3.08 -11.54
CA ARG A 199 21.32 4.29 -10.77
C ARG A 199 20.14 5.17 -10.43
N HIS A 200 19.09 5.12 -11.22
CA HIS A 200 17.85 5.83 -10.95
C HIS A 200 16.80 4.89 -10.34
N ILE A 201 15.95 5.46 -9.51
CA ILE A 201 14.82 4.75 -8.93
C ILE A 201 13.69 4.80 -9.94
N ASP A 202 13.28 3.62 -10.37
CA ASP A 202 12.09 3.43 -11.18
C ASP A 202 10.93 3.08 -10.24
N TYR A 203 10.14 4.10 -9.89
CA TYR A 203 9.05 3.95 -8.92
C TYR A 203 7.93 3.05 -9.46
N GLU A 204 7.79 2.93 -10.78
CA GLU A 204 6.79 2.05 -11.40
C GLU A 204 7.14 0.57 -11.20
N LYS A 205 8.42 0.27 -10.91
CA LYS A 205 8.91 -1.10 -10.63
C LYS A 205 8.99 -1.41 -9.13
N ALA A 206 8.56 -0.50 -8.28
CA ALA A 206 8.59 -0.73 -6.84
C ALA A 206 7.53 -1.79 -6.46
N ALA A 207 7.97 -2.85 -5.80
CA ALA A 207 7.05 -3.79 -5.17
C ALA A 207 6.43 -3.16 -3.93
N SER A 208 5.16 -3.43 -3.69
CA SER A 208 4.44 -3.05 -2.48
C SER A 208 3.64 -4.22 -1.92
N ALA A 209 3.37 -4.18 -0.62
CA ALA A 209 2.57 -5.17 0.06
C ALA A 209 1.60 -4.50 1.03
N ILE A 210 0.51 -5.20 1.32
CA ILE A 210 -0.52 -4.86 2.29
C ILE A 210 -0.64 -6.07 3.21
N PHE A 211 -0.34 -5.86 4.49
CA PHE A 211 -0.19 -6.91 5.48
C PHE A 211 -1.52 -7.23 6.17
N THR A 212 -2.48 -7.65 5.37
CA THR A 212 -3.76 -8.24 5.81
C THR A 212 -3.71 -9.76 5.71
N GLU A 213 -4.80 -10.44 6.03
CA GLU A 213 -4.95 -11.87 5.80
C GLU A 213 -6.23 -12.11 4.96
N PRO A 214 -6.13 -12.53 3.68
CA PRO A 214 -4.88 -12.80 2.96
C PRO A 214 -4.03 -11.54 2.72
N GLU A 215 -2.71 -11.73 2.54
CA GLU A 215 -1.81 -10.65 2.14
C GLU A 215 -2.08 -10.26 0.69
N ILE A 216 -1.77 -9.01 0.34
CA ILE A 216 -1.82 -8.52 -1.03
C ILE A 216 -0.46 -7.94 -1.37
N ALA A 217 0.11 -8.30 -2.52
CA ALA A 217 1.33 -7.70 -3.02
C ALA A 217 1.25 -7.46 -4.52
N ASP A 218 1.94 -6.42 -4.98
CA ASP A 218 1.93 -6.01 -6.39
C ASP A 218 3.24 -5.34 -6.77
N VAL A 219 3.57 -5.41 -8.06
CA VAL A 219 4.74 -4.77 -8.66
C VAL A 219 4.49 -4.47 -10.13
N GLY A 220 5.08 -3.39 -10.64
CA GLY A 220 5.05 -3.09 -12.06
C GLY A 220 3.71 -2.55 -12.56
N LEU A 221 3.47 -2.77 -13.85
CA LEU A 221 2.31 -2.27 -14.57
C LEU A 221 1.02 -2.98 -14.14
N ALA A 222 0.05 -2.21 -13.63
CA ALA A 222 -1.30 -2.71 -13.38
C ALA A 222 -2.11 -2.86 -14.68
N GLU A 223 -3.04 -3.82 -14.69
CA GLU A 223 -3.91 -4.09 -15.84
C GLU A 223 -4.78 -2.88 -16.22
N ALA A 224 -5.36 -2.22 -15.23
CA ALA A 224 -6.17 -1.02 -15.44
C ALA A 224 -5.37 0.14 -16.07
N ASP A 225 -4.11 0.31 -15.64
CA ASP A 225 -3.22 1.35 -16.17
C ASP A 225 -2.81 1.03 -17.61
N ALA A 226 -2.49 -0.24 -17.89
CA ALA A 226 -2.19 -0.71 -19.25
C ALA A 226 -3.35 -0.43 -20.21
N PHE A 227 -4.58 -0.71 -19.77
CA PHE A 227 -5.79 -0.41 -20.55
C PHE A 227 -5.97 1.09 -20.76
N ALA A 228 -5.81 1.90 -19.71
CA ALA A 228 -5.96 3.36 -19.78
C ALA A 228 -4.95 4.02 -20.75
N MET A 229 -3.74 3.48 -20.87
CA MET A 229 -2.72 3.97 -21.82
C MET A 229 -2.77 3.30 -23.19
N GLY A 230 -3.73 2.40 -23.44
CA GLY A 230 -3.86 1.69 -24.72
C GLY A 230 -2.75 0.67 -25.01
N ARG A 231 -2.04 0.20 -23.97
CA ARG A 231 -0.97 -0.79 -24.11
C ARG A 231 -1.55 -2.19 -24.22
N LYS A 232 -1.17 -2.92 -25.27
CA LYS A 232 -1.49 -4.34 -25.39
C LYS A 232 -0.70 -5.13 -24.34
N ILE A 233 -1.41 -5.92 -23.54
CA ILE A 233 -0.85 -6.79 -22.52
C ILE A 233 -1.46 -8.19 -22.63
N ARG A 234 -0.74 -9.18 -22.13
CA ARG A 234 -1.26 -10.51 -21.81
C ARG A 234 -1.39 -10.60 -20.29
N VAL A 235 -2.50 -11.15 -19.81
CA VAL A 235 -2.76 -11.37 -18.39
C VAL A 235 -3.00 -12.85 -18.18
N THR A 236 -2.25 -13.46 -17.27
CA THR A 236 -2.44 -14.83 -16.81
C THR A 236 -2.75 -14.80 -15.33
N LYS A 237 -3.65 -15.69 -14.89
CA LYS A 237 -4.12 -15.74 -13.50
C LYS A 237 -4.32 -17.19 -13.06
N VAL A 238 -3.66 -17.57 -11.97
CA VAL A 238 -3.75 -18.90 -11.38
C VAL A 238 -4.27 -18.80 -9.95
N PRO A 239 -5.41 -19.44 -9.62
CA PRO A 239 -5.94 -19.42 -8.27
C PRO A 239 -5.13 -20.35 -7.35
N PHE A 240 -4.98 -19.96 -6.08
CA PHE A 240 -4.32 -20.82 -5.09
C PHE A 240 -5.11 -22.11 -4.80
N SER A 241 -6.39 -22.19 -5.19
CA SER A 241 -7.18 -23.44 -5.14
C SER A 241 -6.66 -24.55 -6.06
N ALA A 242 -5.82 -24.23 -7.04
CA ALA A 242 -5.12 -25.21 -7.87
C ALA A 242 -3.72 -25.60 -7.31
N ASN A 243 -3.21 -24.89 -6.30
CA ASN A 243 -1.88 -25.11 -5.76
C ASN A 243 -1.92 -26.13 -4.60
N ALA A 244 -1.13 -27.20 -4.71
CA ALA A 244 -1.12 -28.27 -3.71
C ALA A 244 -0.69 -27.80 -2.31
N LYS A 245 0.27 -26.87 -2.21
CA LYS A 245 0.73 -26.35 -0.92
C LYS A 245 -0.35 -25.53 -0.23
N ALA A 246 -1.07 -24.69 -0.97
CA ALA A 246 -2.18 -23.90 -0.44
C ALA A 246 -3.31 -24.78 0.12
N LEU A 247 -3.61 -25.89 -0.56
CA LEU A 247 -4.58 -26.88 -0.08
C LEU A 247 -4.11 -27.60 1.19
N ILE A 248 -2.82 -27.96 1.26
CA ILE A 248 -2.22 -28.58 2.46
C ILE A 248 -2.28 -27.63 3.67
N GLU A 249 -2.15 -26.33 3.45
CA GLU A 249 -2.20 -25.30 4.49
C GLU A 249 -3.62 -24.86 4.86
N ASP A 250 -4.64 -25.44 4.22
CA ASP A 250 -6.05 -25.07 4.39
C ASP A 250 -6.32 -23.56 4.16
N ASP A 251 -5.52 -22.93 3.30
CA ASP A 251 -5.72 -21.53 2.90
C ASP A 251 -5.43 -21.35 1.41
N SER A 252 -6.43 -21.66 0.61
CA SER A 252 -6.37 -21.54 -0.85
C SER A 252 -6.99 -20.26 -1.39
N ARG A 253 -7.15 -19.23 -0.55
CA ARG A 253 -7.78 -17.96 -0.94
C ARG A 253 -6.83 -17.15 -1.82
N GLY A 254 -7.40 -16.54 -2.86
CA GLY A 254 -6.68 -15.63 -3.75
C GLY A 254 -5.99 -16.31 -4.94
N PHE A 255 -4.98 -15.66 -5.49
CA PHE A 255 -4.39 -15.99 -6.78
C PHE A 255 -3.02 -15.33 -6.99
N VAL A 256 -2.30 -15.83 -8.00
CA VAL A 256 -1.18 -15.14 -8.65
C VAL A 256 -1.65 -14.62 -10.00
N LYS A 257 -1.32 -13.36 -10.31
CA LYS A 257 -1.59 -12.72 -11.60
C LYS A 257 -0.32 -12.12 -12.18
N ILE A 258 0.00 -12.45 -13.44
CA ILE A 258 1.15 -11.90 -14.17
C ILE A 258 0.64 -11.08 -15.36
N VAL A 259 1.23 -9.89 -15.52
CA VAL A 259 1.03 -9.01 -16.68
C VAL A 259 2.29 -9.05 -17.52
N SER A 260 2.19 -9.43 -18.79
CA SER A 260 3.32 -9.55 -19.69
C SER A 260 3.07 -8.90 -21.06
N ASP A 261 4.16 -8.61 -21.76
CA ASP A 261 4.13 -8.13 -23.13
C ASP A 261 3.81 -9.29 -24.09
N PRO A 262 2.74 -9.22 -24.89
CA PRO A 262 2.28 -10.35 -25.70
C PRO A 262 3.22 -10.69 -26.87
N ALA A 263 4.10 -9.77 -27.29
CA ALA A 263 5.00 -10.00 -28.41
C ALA A 263 6.36 -10.57 -27.95
N THR A 264 6.82 -10.16 -26.77
CA THR A 264 8.16 -10.50 -26.27
C THR A 264 8.15 -11.46 -25.09
N GLY A 265 7.01 -11.61 -24.41
CA GLY A 265 6.88 -12.36 -23.17
C GLY A 265 7.48 -11.67 -21.95
N VAL A 266 8.00 -10.44 -22.06
CA VAL A 266 8.61 -9.72 -20.93
C VAL A 266 7.57 -9.47 -19.83
N VAL A 267 7.94 -9.76 -18.59
CA VAL A 267 7.11 -9.49 -17.41
C VAL A 267 7.05 -7.98 -17.17
N LEU A 268 5.86 -7.42 -17.20
CA LEU A 268 5.60 -5.98 -17.02
C LEU A 268 5.12 -5.65 -15.60
N GLY A 269 4.49 -6.62 -14.93
CA GLY A 269 3.98 -6.47 -13.58
C GLY A 269 3.24 -7.72 -13.12
N GLY A 270 2.65 -7.63 -11.94
CA GLY A 270 1.81 -8.68 -11.39
C GLY A 270 1.26 -8.34 -10.02
N SER A 271 0.28 -9.13 -9.59
CA SER A 271 -0.29 -9.07 -8.26
C SER A 271 -0.47 -10.47 -7.69
N ILE A 272 -0.30 -10.58 -6.38
CA ILE A 272 -0.48 -11.81 -5.63
C ILE A 272 -1.41 -11.48 -4.46
N VAL A 273 -2.45 -12.30 -4.31
CA VAL A 273 -3.34 -12.25 -3.15
C VAL A 273 -3.36 -13.63 -2.53
N GLY A 274 -2.96 -13.74 -1.28
CA GLY A 274 -2.87 -15.04 -0.61
C GLY A 274 -1.85 -15.03 0.50
N ARG A 275 -1.61 -16.21 1.08
CA ARG A 275 -0.60 -16.38 2.13
C ARG A 275 0.80 -16.10 1.57
N HIS A 276 1.62 -15.35 2.32
CA HIS A 276 3.00 -15.00 1.95
C HIS A 276 3.13 -14.20 0.64
N ALA A 277 2.09 -13.48 0.20
CA ALA A 277 2.14 -12.66 -1.00
C ALA A 277 3.30 -11.65 -0.97
N ALA A 278 3.61 -11.07 0.19
CA ALA A 278 4.70 -10.12 0.37
C ALA A 278 6.09 -10.71 0.11
N GLU A 279 6.25 -12.02 0.31
CA GLU A 279 7.51 -12.74 0.01
C GLU A 279 7.53 -13.22 -1.45
N LEU A 280 6.41 -13.78 -1.94
CA LEU A 280 6.31 -14.30 -3.31
C LEU A 280 6.49 -13.21 -4.36
N ILE A 281 6.06 -11.98 -4.09
CA ILE A 281 6.18 -10.86 -5.03
C ILE A 281 7.63 -10.52 -5.36
N ALA A 282 8.60 -10.91 -4.52
CA ALA A 282 10.01 -10.66 -4.75
C ALA A 282 10.50 -11.27 -6.07
N VAL A 283 9.95 -12.43 -6.47
CA VAL A 283 10.27 -13.08 -7.75
C VAL A 283 9.81 -12.22 -8.93
N LEU A 284 8.58 -11.71 -8.89
CA LEU A 284 8.05 -10.83 -9.93
C LEU A 284 8.76 -9.47 -9.92
N ALA A 285 9.14 -8.96 -8.76
CA ALA A 285 9.88 -7.70 -8.63
C ALA A 285 11.25 -7.80 -9.31
N LEU A 286 11.94 -8.93 -9.13
CA LEU A 286 13.19 -9.21 -9.85
C LEU A 286 12.94 -9.33 -11.35
N ALA A 287 11.92 -10.08 -11.76
CA ALA A 287 11.58 -10.26 -13.17
C ALA A 287 11.31 -8.93 -13.89
N VAL A 288 10.50 -8.05 -13.30
CA VAL A 288 10.19 -6.71 -13.82
C VAL A 288 11.45 -5.82 -13.84
N SER A 289 12.26 -5.89 -12.79
CA SER A 289 13.48 -5.07 -12.67
C SER A 289 14.55 -5.46 -13.69
N ALA A 290 14.71 -6.75 -13.94
CA ALA A 290 15.70 -7.32 -14.87
C ALA A 290 15.17 -7.48 -16.30
N GLY A 291 13.86 -7.29 -16.53
CA GLY A 291 13.25 -7.48 -17.84
C GLY A 291 13.20 -8.94 -18.28
N LEU A 292 13.00 -9.86 -17.33
CA LEU A 292 12.84 -11.29 -17.61
C LEU A 292 11.54 -11.57 -18.36
N ARG A 293 11.51 -12.69 -19.06
CA ARG A 293 10.34 -13.21 -19.77
C ARG A 293 9.58 -14.20 -18.91
N VAL A 294 8.29 -14.38 -19.18
CA VAL A 294 7.47 -15.43 -18.55
C VAL A 294 8.09 -16.81 -18.71
N ASN A 295 8.73 -17.09 -19.84
CA ASN A 295 9.43 -18.35 -20.06
C ASN A 295 10.62 -18.56 -19.12
N ASP A 296 11.29 -17.49 -18.66
CA ASP A 296 12.37 -17.61 -17.67
C ASP A 296 11.82 -18.07 -16.30
N LEU A 297 10.58 -17.69 -15.97
CA LEU A 297 9.88 -18.17 -14.77
C LEU A 297 9.39 -19.61 -14.95
N HIS A 298 8.73 -19.92 -16.08
CA HIS A 298 8.17 -21.24 -16.35
C HIS A 298 9.23 -22.36 -16.40
N GLU A 299 10.39 -22.08 -17.01
CA GLU A 299 11.50 -23.04 -17.11
C GLU A 299 12.35 -23.14 -15.81
N SER A 300 12.06 -22.32 -14.81
CA SER A 300 12.77 -22.37 -13.53
C SER A 300 12.26 -23.51 -12.65
N LEU A 301 13.17 -24.22 -11.99
CA LEU A 301 12.83 -25.32 -11.09
C LEU A 301 12.39 -24.78 -9.71
N PHE A 302 11.08 -24.56 -9.55
CA PHE A 302 10.48 -24.25 -8.25
C PHE A 302 10.40 -25.48 -7.36
N VAL A 303 10.42 -25.26 -6.03
CA VAL A 303 10.30 -26.34 -5.03
C VAL A 303 8.87 -26.88 -5.01
N HIS A 304 8.71 -28.20 -4.94
CA HIS A 304 7.42 -28.88 -4.81
C HIS A 304 7.28 -29.65 -3.49
N PRO A 305 6.13 -29.57 -2.78
CA PRO A 305 5.06 -28.58 -2.98
C PRO A 305 5.44 -27.22 -2.36
N SER A 306 5.22 -26.13 -3.08
CA SER A 306 5.34 -24.76 -2.55
C SER A 306 4.29 -23.80 -3.12
N MET A 307 4.01 -22.71 -2.38
CA MET A 307 3.15 -21.63 -2.87
C MET A 307 3.74 -20.95 -4.12
N ALA A 308 5.08 -20.95 -4.24
CA ALA A 308 5.79 -20.30 -5.32
C ALA A 308 5.60 -21.01 -6.68
N GLU A 309 5.19 -22.28 -6.71
CA GLU A 309 4.85 -22.98 -7.96
C GLU A 309 3.75 -22.28 -8.75
N ALA A 310 2.81 -21.60 -8.07
CA ALA A 310 1.78 -20.81 -8.73
C ALA A 310 2.34 -19.67 -9.61
N LEU A 311 3.58 -19.21 -9.37
CA LEU A 311 4.28 -18.27 -10.25
C LEU A 311 4.71 -18.92 -11.56
N SER A 312 5.14 -20.19 -11.52
CA SER A 312 5.50 -20.97 -12.70
C SER A 312 4.25 -21.32 -13.51
N ASP A 313 3.18 -21.76 -12.84
CA ASP A 313 1.89 -22.05 -13.47
C ASP A 313 1.28 -20.80 -14.11
N ALA A 314 1.41 -19.63 -13.47
CA ALA A 314 0.95 -18.37 -14.04
C ALA A 314 1.83 -17.86 -15.18
N ALA A 315 3.05 -18.39 -15.34
CA ALA A 315 3.97 -18.01 -16.39
C ALA A 315 3.87 -18.89 -17.65
N GLU A 316 3.19 -20.04 -17.56
CA GLU A 316 2.82 -20.91 -18.70
C GLU A 316 1.84 -20.22 -19.66
#